data_AF-A0A7X6H2W9-F1
#
_entry.id   AF-A0A7X6H2W9-F1
#
_cell.length_a   1.000
_cell.length_b   1.000
_cell.length_c   1.000
_cell.angle_alpha   90.00
_cell.angle_beta   90.00
_cell.angle_gamma   90.00
#
_symmetry.space_group_name_H-M   'P 1'
#
loop_
_entity.id
_entity.type
_entity.pdbx_description
1 polymer ?
#
loop_
_entity_poly.entity_id
_entity_poly.type
_entity_poly.pdbx_seq_one_letter_code
_entity_poly.pdbx_strand_id
1 'polypeptide(L)'
;MPIVEAHVLEGYAPEAKRRLVAALTDAVRFVVPAPDEAITVMLHEHAAANYARGGVTRSPAPALPDPAELVLAYLRAMEARDLATAQGMLGDGFAMVFPGTGPMTTLAELVAWAKDRYRFVTKTYEAVEAFPAGGAAVVYTRGTLAGEWPDGTAFSGIRFIDRFEVTGGLITRQDVWNDLGEVRPR
;
A
#
# COMPACT_ATOMS: atom_id res chain seq x y z
N MET A 1 24.72 -12.69 15.26
CA MET A 1 24.62 -12.99 13.82
C MET A 1 23.44 -13.92 13.60
N PRO A 2 22.21 -13.37 13.47
CA PRO A 2 21.02 -14.17 13.24
C PRO A 2 21.07 -14.87 11.87
N ILE A 3 20.61 -16.12 11.83
CA ILE A 3 20.43 -16.88 10.59
C ILE A 3 18.96 -17.27 10.51
N VAL A 4 18.32 -16.97 9.38
CA VAL A 4 16.95 -17.36 9.07
C VAL A 4 16.98 -18.25 7.84
N GLU A 5 16.48 -19.46 7.98
CA GLU A 5 16.23 -20.35 6.86
C GLU A 5 14.72 -20.36 6.57
N ALA A 6 14.35 -20.06 5.32
CA ALA A 6 12.98 -20.14 4.88
C ALA A 6 12.85 -21.12 3.72
N HIS A 7 11.95 -22.09 3.88
CA HIS A 7 11.65 -23.10 2.87
C HIS A 7 10.37 -22.72 2.14
N VAL A 8 10.45 -22.61 0.81
CA VAL A 8 9.31 -22.27 -0.05
C VAL A 8 9.22 -23.27 -1.20
N LEU A 9 8.05 -23.35 -1.84
CA LEU A 9 7.91 -24.08 -3.09
C LEU A 9 8.50 -23.28 -4.25
N GLU A 10 9.07 -23.97 -5.24
CA GLU A 10 9.50 -23.36 -6.51
C GLU A 10 8.34 -22.70 -7.26
N GLY A 11 8.61 -21.59 -7.95
CA GLY A 11 7.64 -20.90 -8.82
C GLY A 11 7.52 -19.40 -8.60
N TYR A 12 8.15 -18.85 -7.55
CA TYR A 12 8.17 -17.41 -7.33
C TYR A 12 9.20 -16.69 -8.20
N ALA A 13 8.82 -15.53 -8.73
CA ALA A 13 9.72 -14.67 -9.48
C ALA A 13 10.89 -14.15 -8.60
N PRO A 14 12.06 -13.86 -9.18
CA PRO A 14 13.21 -13.33 -8.45
C PRO A 14 12.89 -12.10 -7.58
N GLU A 15 12.07 -11.18 -8.09
CA GLU A 15 11.63 -9.97 -7.39
C GLU A 15 10.84 -10.30 -6.12
N ALA A 16 9.95 -11.30 -6.18
CA ALA A 16 9.19 -11.75 -5.01
C ALA A 16 10.10 -12.38 -3.95
N LYS A 17 11.12 -13.15 -4.37
CA LYS A 17 12.12 -13.72 -3.47
C LYS A 17 12.96 -12.64 -2.79
N ARG A 18 13.40 -11.61 -3.54
CA ARG A 18 14.13 -10.47 -2.97
C ARG A 18 13.30 -9.73 -1.93
N ARG A 19 12.01 -9.48 -2.19
CA ARG A 19 11.10 -8.87 -1.20
C ARG A 19 10.92 -9.73 0.04
N LEU A 20 10.78 -11.05 -0.11
CA LEU A 20 10.69 -11.97 1.02
C LEU A 20 11.97 -11.94 1.88
N VAL A 21 13.14 -11.96 1.25
CA VAL A 21 14.43 -11.84 1.96
C VAL A 21 14.51 -10.54 2.73
N ALA A 22 14.21 -9.40 2.09
CA ALA A 22 14.22 -8.09 2.73
C ALA A 22 13.27 -8.05 3.93
N ALA A 23 12.03 -8.53 3.76
CA ALA A 23 11.03 -8.57 4.83
C ALA A 23 11.46 -9.46 6.02
N LEU A 24 12.12 -10.60 5.77
CA LEU A 24 12.67 -11.45 6.83
C LEU A 24 13.82 -10.78 7.57
N THR A 25 14.71 -10.09 6.85
CA THR A 25 15.77 -9.27 7.46
C THR A 25 15.17 -8.18 8.34
N ASP A 26 14.14 -7.48 7.86
CA ASP A 26 13.47 -6.42 8.61
C ASP A 26 12.71 -6.97 9.83
N ALA A 27 12.12 -8.16 9.74
CA ALA A 27 11.52 -8.81 10.89
C ALA A 27 12.57 -9.16 11.96
N VAL A 28 13.76 -9.60 11.56
CA VAL A 28 14.87 -9.87 12.49
C VAL A 28 15.35 -8.59 13.15
N ARG A 29 15.65 -7.52 12.39
CA ARG A 29 16.16 -6.25 12.96
C ARG A 29 15.17 -5.62 13.94
N PHE A 30 13.87 -5.86 13.72
CA PHE A 30 12.82 -5.29 14.56
C PHE A 30 12.85 -5.84 15.99
N VAL A 31 13.40 -7.04 16.18
CA VAL A 31 13.46 -7.74 17.47
C VAL A 31 14.89 -7.87 17.99
N VAL A 32 15.84 -8.14 17.10
CA VAL A 32 17.23 -8.39 17.43
C VAL A 32 18.06 -7.17 17.01
N PRO A 33 18.87 -6.59 17.91
CA PRO A 33 19.74 -5.44 17.59
C PRO A 33 20.96 -5.89 16.78
N ALA A 34 20.73 -6.41 15.57
CA ALA A 34 21.75 -6.81 14.62
C ALA A 34 21.71 -5.87 13.40
N PRO A 35 22.86 -5.36 12.95
CA PRO A 35 22.92 -4.60 11.70
C PRO A 35 22.72 -5.53 10.49
N ASP A 36 22.38 -4.95 9.34
CA ASP A 36 22.01 -5.65 8.09
C ASP A 36 23.07 -6.67 7.67
N GLU A 37 24.34 -6.28 7.71
CA GLU A 37 25.48 -7.12 7.33
C GLU A 37 25.68 -8.34 8.24
N ALA A 38 25.05 -8.37 9.41
CA ALA A 38 25.13 -9.46 10.38
C ALA A 38 23.92 -10.40 10.35
N ILE A 39 22.94 -10.15 9.48
CA ILE A 39 21.73 -10.97 9.32
C ILE A 39 21.86 -11.78 8.03
N THR A 40 21.74 -13.10 8.14
CA THR A 40 21.75 -14.00 6.98
C THR A 40 20.36 -14.61 6.78
N VAL A 41 19.83 -14.49 5.56
CA VAL A 41 18.60 -15.17 5.14
C VAL A 41 18.93 -16.14 4.01
N MET A 42 18.58 -17.41 4.19
CA MET A 42 18.74 -18.46 3.18
C MET A 42 17.35 -18.93 2.71
N LEU A 43 17.09 -18.79 1.42
CA LEU A 43 15.89 -19.34 0.80
C LEU A 43 16.20 -20.72 0.23
N HIS A 44 15.43 -21.72 0.65
CA HIS A 44 15.48 -23.07 0.12
C HIS A 44 14.20 -23.33 -0.67
N GLU A 45 14.34 -23.56 -1.96
CA GLU A 45 13.23 -23.90 -2.83
C GLU A 45 13.07 -25.41 -2.94
N HIS A 46 11.82 -25.87 -2.91
CA HIS A 46 11.46 -27.27 -3.07
C HIS A 46 10.54 -27.43 -4.27
N ALA A 47 10.90 -28.35 -5.18
CA ALA A 47 10.01 -28.77 -6.24
C ALA A 47 8.67 -29.28 -5.66
N ALA A 48 7.55 -28.97 -6.31
CA ALA A 48 6.22 -29.38 -5.86
C ALA A 48 6.06 -30.90 -5.68
N ALA A 49 6.78 -31.71 -6.46
CA ALA A 49 6.81 -33.16 -6.35
C ALA A 49 7.42 -33.65 -5.01
N ASN A 50 8.26 -32.83 -4.37
CA ASN A 50 8.98 -33.15 -3.13
C ASN A 50 8.28 -32.57 -1.88
N TYR A 51 7.09 -31.97 -2.04
CA TYR A 51 6.35 -31.37 -0.95
C TYR A 51 4.89 -31.83 -0.95
N ALA A 52 4.44 -32.38 0.17
CA ALA A 52 3.05 -32.78 0.36
C ALA A 52 2.52 -32.31 1.72
N ARG A 53 1.22 -32.01 1.77
CA ARG A 53 0.50 -31.71 3.01
C ARG A 53 -0.73 -32.60 3.09
N GLY A 54 -0.77 -33.48 4.11
CA GLY A 54 -1.83 -34.48 4.25
C GLY A 54 -1.80 -35.56 3.17
N GLY A 55 -0.60 -35.95 2.70
CA GLY A 55 -0.43 -36.95 1.65
C GLY A 55 -0.70 -36.46 0.22
N VAL A 56 -1.04 -35.18 0.04
CA VAL A 56 -1.34 -34.58 -1.27
C VAL A 56 -0.27 -33.54 -1.61
N THR A 57 0.31 -33.66 -2.80
CA THR A 57 1.26 -32.68 -3.35
C THR A 57 0.60 -31.31 -3.51
N ARG A 58 1.39 -30.24 -3.38
CA ARG A 58 0.88 -28.86 -3.45
C ARG A 58 1.71 -28.01 -4.40
N SER A 59 1.05 -27.07 -5.03
CA SER A 59 1.68 -25.96 -5.75
C SER A 59 1.63 -24.69 -4.89
N PRO A 60 2.60 -23.77 -5.03
CA PRO A 60 2.51 -22.49 -4.35
C PRO A 60 1.33 -21.67 -4.87
N ALA A 61 0.77 -20.85 -4.01
CA ALA A 61 -0.07 -19.74 -4.46
C ALA A 61 0.80 -18.70 -5.18
N PRO A 62 0.23 -17.86 -6.06
CA PRO A 62 0.93 -16.71 -6.60
C PRO A 62 1.46 -15.80 -5.49
N ALA A 63 2.59 -15.14 -5.73
CA ALA A 63 3.05 -14.09 -4.82
C ALA A 63 2.04 -12.94 -4.77
N LEU A 64 1.81 -12.40 -3.58
CA LEU A 64 1.05 -11.15 -3.44
C LEU A 64 1.79 -10.00 -4.14
N PRO A 65 1.06 -9.01 -4.70
CA PRO A 65 1.68 -7.80 -5.21
C PRO A 65 2.44 -7.06 -4.11
N ASP A 66 3.30 -6.12 -4.50
CA ASP A 66 3.86 -5.18 -3.53
C ASP A 66 2.77 -4.21 -3.09
N PRO A 67 2.42 -4.16 -1.79
CA PRO A 67 1.36 -3.28 -1.31
C PRO A 67 1.69 -1.80 -1.53
N ALA A 68 2.96 -1.39 -1.46
CA ALA A 68 3.36 -0.02 -1.73
C ALA A 68 3.17 0.34 -3.22
N GLU A 69 3.60 -0.54 -4.12
CA GLU A 69 3.40 -0.32 -5.56
C GLU A 69 1.92 -0.37 -5.96
N LEU A 70 1.11 -1.25 -5.35
CA LEU A 70 -0.33 -1.30 -5.56
C LEU A 70 -0.99 0.04 -5.19
N VAL A 71 -0.68 0.57 -4.01
CA VAL A 71 -1.22 1.85 -3.54
C VAL A 71 -0.76 3.01 -4.41
N LEU A 72 0.50 3.04 -4.82
CA LEU A 72 1.02 4.04 -5.74
C LEU A 72 0.35 3.96 -7.12
N ALA A 73 0.13 2.75 -7.64
CA ALA A 73 -0.58 2.55 -8.90
C ALA A 73 -2.04 3.03 -8.82
N TYR A 74 -2.74 2.72 -7.72
CA TYR A 74 -4.08 3.23 -7.46
C TYR A 74 -4.12 4.75 -7.41
N LEU A 75 -3.20 5.38 -6.67
CA LEU A 75 -3.13 6.84 -6.54
C LEU A 75 -2.83 7.52 -7.89
N ARG A 76 -1.93 6.95 -8.70
CA ARG A 76 -1.65 7.44 -10.06
C ARG A 76 -2.88 7.33 -10.97
N ALA A 77 -3.62 6.22 -10.91
CA ALA A 77 -4.86 6.05 -11.66
C ALA A 77 -5.92 7.09 -11.25
N MET A 78 -6.06 7.35 -9.94
CA MET A 78 -6.97 8.37 -9.42
C MET A 78 -6.58 9.79 -9.88
N GLU A 79 -5.30 10.14 -9.85
CA GLU A 79 -4.80 11.43 -10.33
C GLU A 79 -5.02 11.61 -11.84
N ALA A 80 -4.82 10.54 -12.62
CA ALA A 80 -5.11 10.50 -14.06
C ALA A 80 -6.61 10.44 -14.40
N ARG A 81 -7.50 10.35 -13.38
CA ARG A 81 -8.94 10.14 -13.52
C ARG A 81 -9.32 8.83 -14.26
N ASP A 82 -8.44 7.83 -14.23
CA ASP A 82 -8.71 6.48 -14.72
C ASP A 82 -9.40 5.65 -13.64
N LEU A 83 -10.70 5.93 -13.45
CA LEU A 83 -11.51 5.29 -12.42
C LEU A 83 -11.72 3.80 -12.66
N ALA A 84 -11.66 3.32 -13.91
CA ALA A 84 -11.84 1.91 -14.23
C ALA A 84 -10.66 1.08 -13.70
N THR A 85 -9.43 1.54 -13.96
CA THR A 85 -8.22 0.93 -13.43
C THR A 85 -8.19 1.00 -11.90
N ALA A 86 -8.49 2.16 -11.33
CA ALA A 86 -8.52 2.33 -9.87
C ALA A 86 -9.55 1.41 -9.20
N GLN A 87 -10.75 1.28 -9.77
CA GLN A 87 -11.81 0.41 -9.27
C GLN A 87 -11.39 -1.07 -9.27
N GLY A 88 -10.63 -1.51 -10.26
CA GLY A 88 -10.11 -2.88 -10.34
C GLY A 88 -9.07 -3.23 -9.26
N MET A 89 -8.57 -2.24 -8.52
CA MET A 89 -7.61 -2.43 -7.42
C MET A 89 -8.29 -2.49 -6.04
N LEU A 90 -9.60 -2.26 -5.98
CA LEU A 90 -10.38 -2.24 -4.74
C LEU A 90 -10.89 -3.65 -4.40
N GLY A 91 -10.86 -3.98 -3.12
CA GLY A 91 -11.36 -5.25 -2.59
C GLY A 91 -12.80 -5.17 -2.09
N ASP A 92 -13.36 -6.34 -1.79
CA ASP A 92 -14.69 -6.43 -1.19
C ASP A 92 -14.77 -5.65 0.12
N GLY A 93 -15.87 -4.93 0.30
CA GLY A 93 -16.08 -4.11 1.50
C GLY A 93 -15.21 -2.85 1.57
N PHE A 94 -14.61 -2.42 0.45
CA PHE A 94 -13.83 -1.19 0.42
C PHE A 94 -14.58 0.01 1.00
N ALA A 95 -13.91 0.73 1.90
CA ALA A 95 -14.40 1.96 2.47
C ALA A 95 -13.28 2.99 2.57
N MET A 96 -13.64 4.26 2.44
CA MET A 96 -12.71 5.36 2.63
C MET A 96 -13.29 6.48 3.49
N VAL A 97 -12.42 7.18 4.21
CA VAL A 97 -12.78 8.31 5.07
C VAL A 97 -11.84 9.46 4.77
N PHE A 98 -12.43 10.61 4.42
CA PHE A 98 -11.70 11.85 4.15
C PHE A 98 -12.01 12.89 5.24
N PRO A 99 -11.18 13.95 5.38
CA PRO A 99 -11.38 14.93 6.43
C PRO A 99 -12.77 15.59 6.39
N GLY A 100 -13.50 15.50 7.50
CA GLY A 100 -14.82 16.09 7.66
C GLY A 100 -15.95 15.34 6.94
N THR A 101 -15.76 14.07 6.58
CA THR A 101 -16.81 13.24 5.95
C THR A 101 -17.21 12.05 6.80
N GLY A 102 -18.39 11.49 6.52
CA GLY A 102 -18.67 10.09 6.85
C GLY A 102 -17.90 9.13 5.93
N PRO A 103 -18.05 7.81 6.13
CA PRO A 103 -17.46 6.82 5.22
C PRO A 103 -18.09 6.89 3.83
N MET A 104 -17.25 6.76 2.80
CA MET A 104 -17.63 6.56 1.40
C MET A 104 -17.21 5.15 0.97
N THR A 105 -17.94 4.54 0.07
CA THR A 105 -17.72 3.15 -0.40
C THR A 105 -17.48 3.06 -1.90
N THR A 106 -17.64 4.17 -2.64
CA THR A 106 -17.43 4.20 -4.09
C THR A 106 -16.54 5.35 -4.53
N LEU A 107 -15.79 5.16 -5.62
CA LEU A 107 -14.99 6.24 -6.22
C LEU A 107 -15.86 7.40 -6.74
N ALA A 108 -17.12 7.13 -7.12
CA ALA A 108 -18.06 8.16 -7.55
C ALA A 108 -18.45 9.11 -6.40
N GLU A 109 -18.65 8.60 -5.18
CA GLU A 109 -18.88 9.42 -3.99
C GLU A 109 -17.68 10.33 -3.70
N LEU A 110 -16.46 9.81 -3.83
CA LEU A 110 -15.25 10.58 -3.67
C LEU A 110 -15.14 11.72 -4.69
N VAL A 111 -15.41 11.43 -5.98
CA VAL A 111 -15.39 12.44 -7.04
C VAL A 111 -16.45 13.52 -6.80
N ALA A 112 -17.66 13.14 -6.39
CA ALA A 112 -18.73 14.08 -6.06
C ALA A 112 -18.34 14.97 -4.87
N TRP A 113 -17.74 14.40 -3.83
CA TRP A 113 -17.26 15.14 -2.67
C TRP A 113 -16.12 16.12 -2.99
N ALA A 114 -15.19 15.73 -3.87
CA ALA A 114 -14.03 16.56 -4.22
C ALA A 114 -14.39 17.76 -5.11
N LYS A 115 -15.42 17.63 -5.95
CA LYS A 115 -15.80 18.57 -7.01
C LYS A 115 -15.89 20.04 -6.56
N ASP A 116 -16.49 20.28 -5.39
CA ASP A 116 -16.76 21.64 -4.90
C ASP A 116 -15.68 22.16 -3.91
N ARG A 117 -14.63 21.36 -3.65
CA ARG A 117 -13.60 21.68 -2.65
C ARG A 117 -12.38 22.37 -3.26
N TYR A 118 -11.99 21.98 -4.47
CA TYR A 118 -10.85 22.51 -5.20
C TYR A 118 -11.04 22.24 -6.70
N ARG A 119 -10.39 23.04 -7.56
CA ARG A 119 -10.33 22.78 -9.01
C ARG A 119 -9.49 21.54 -9.31
N PHE A 120 -8.33 21.47 -8.67
CA PHE A 120 -7.46 20.30 -8.68
C PHE A 120 -6.59 20.30 -7.42
N VAL A 121 -6.08 19.11 -7.10
CA VAL A 121 -5.05 18.88 -6.09
C VAL A 121 -4.07 17.88 -6.65
N THR A 122 -2.78 18.11 -6.43
CA THR A 122 -1.69 17.20 -6.76
C THR A 122 -0.95 16.81 -5.48
N LYS A 123 -0.28 15.66 -5.53
CA LYS A 123 0.47 15.09 -4.41
C LYS A 123 1.95 15.01 -4.75
N THR A 124 2.77 15.55 -3.87
CA THR A 124 4.21 15.25 -3.84
C THR A 124 4.46 14.27 -2.71
N TYR A 125 4.89 13.05 -3.06
CA TYR A 125 5.17 12.00 -2.08
C TYR A 125 6.59 12.13 -1.55
N GLU A 126 6.72 12.22 -0.23
CA GLU A 126 8.00 12.20 0.47
C GLU A 126 8.39 10.78 0.90
N ALA A 127 7.40 9.96 1.26
CA ALA A 127 7.63 8.57 1.62
C ALA A 127 6.38 7.71 1.37
N VAL A 128 6.65 6.42 1.11
CA VAL A 128 5.68 5.34 1.10
C VAL A 128 6.23 4.21 1.95
N GLU A 129 5.47 3.81 2.96
CA GLU A 129 5.93 2.89 4.00
C GLU A 129 4.88 1.78 4.16
N ALA A 130 5.27 0.53 3.97
CA ALA A 130 4.37 -0.63 4.03
C ALA A 130 4.76 -1.58 5.16
N PHE A 131 3.77 -2.03 5.92
CA PHE A 131 3.95 -2.85 7.10
C PHE A 131 3.00 -4.06 7.08
N PRO A 132 3.44 -5.26 7.49
CA PRO A 132 2.53 -6.37 7.72
C PRO A 132 1.66 -6.10 8.96
N ALA A 133 0.36 -6.37 8.86
CA ALA A 133 -0.61 -6.16 9.94
C ALA A 133 -1.73 -7.21 9.90
N GLY A 134 -1.57 -8.29 10.67
CA GLY A 134 -2.68 -9.20 11.00
C GLY A 134 -3.51 -9.71 9.81
N GLY A 135 -2.86 -10.25 8.77
CA GLY A 135 -3.54 -10.75 7.56
C GLY A 135 -3.76 -9.69 6.46
N ALA A 136 -3.45 -8.43 6.74
CA ALA A 136 -3.38 -7.34 5.79
C ALA A 136 -1.96 -6.75 5.71
N ALA A 137 -1.72 -5.88 4.73
CA ALA A 137 -0.63 -4.92 4.74
C ALA A 137 -1.19 -3.52 4.97
N VAL A 138 -0.58 -2.74 5.85
CA VAL A 138 -0.89 -1.32 6.05
C VAL A 138 0.14 -0.50 5.29
N VAL A 139 -0.32 0.42 4.46
CA VAL A 139 0.55 1.32 3.69
C VAL A 139 0.26 2.75 4.08
N TYR A 140 1.29 3.49 4.46
CA TYR A 140 1.22 4.93 4.61
C TYR A 140 1.87 5.61 3.41
N THR A 141 1.22 6.65 2.91
CA THR A 141 1.84 7.62 2.00
C THR A 141 1.79 8.99 2.66
N ARG A 142 2.87 9.75 2.57
CA ARG A 142 2.93 11.09 3.17
C ARG A 142 3.72 12.06 2.30
N GLY A 143 3.43 13.34 2.48
CA GLY A 143 4.14 14.41 1.80
C GLY A 143 3.32 15.70 1.81
N THR A 144 3.31 16.40 0.67
CA THR A 144 2.60 17.68 0.54
C THR A 144 1.61 17.71 -0.61
N LEU A 145 0.57 18.54 -0.45
CA LEU A 145 -0.43 18.86 -1.46
C LEU A 145 -0.17 20.26 -2.02
N ALA A 146 -0.47 20.41 -3.30
CA ALA A 146 -0.61 21.69 -3.97
C ALA A 146 -1.83 21.68 -4.89
N GLY A 147 -2.36 22.84 -5.24
CA GLY A 147 -3.55 22.91 -6.07
C GLY A 147 -4.14 24.30 -6.22
N GLU A 148 -5.37 24.35 -6.69
CA GLU A 148 -6.16 25.58 -6.83
C GLU A 148 -7.54 25.40 -6.19
N TRP A 149 -7.96 26.41 -5.43
CA TRP A 149 -9.31 26.53 -4.90
C TRP A 149 -10.34 26.80 -6.03
N PRO A 150 -11.66 26.70 -5.75
CA PRO A 150 -12.69 26.96 -6.76
C PRO A 150 -12.61 28.36 -7.39
N ASP A 151 -12.15 29.36 -6.63
CA ASP A 151 -11.93 30.76 -7.05
C ASP A 151 -10.66 30.96 -7.90
N GLY A 152 -9.84 29.92 -8.07
CA GLY A 152 -8.57 29.97 -8.80
C GLY A 152 -7.35 30.36 -7.94
N THR A 153 -7.54 30.64 -6.66
CA THR A 153 -6.42 30.92 -5.75
C THR A 153 -5.59 29.65 -5.54
N ALA A 154 -4.27 29.74 -5.75
CA ALA A 154 -3.36 28.62 -5.57
C ALA A 154 -3.06 28.35 -4.08
N PHE A 155 -2.79 27.08 -3.76
CA PHE A 155 -2.26 26.64 -2.46
C PHE A 155 -1.14 25.62 -2.64
N SER A 156 -0.25 25.53 -1.66
CA SER A 156 0.86 24.56 -1.68
C SER A 156 1.40 24.30 -0.27
N GLY A 157 2.21 23.26 -0.12
CA GLY A 157 2.88 22.93 1.14
C GLY A 157 1.96 22.33 2.21
N ILE A 158 0.78 21.84 1.82
CA ILE A 158 -0.20 21.30 2.78
C ILE A 158 0.19 19.86 3.10
N ARG A 159 0.49 19.56 4.35
CA ARG A 159 0.89 18.20 4.74
C ARG A 159 -0.28 17.23 4.61
N PHE A 160 0.01 16.01 4.20
CA PHE A 160 -0.95 14.91 4.21
C PHE A 160 -0.33 13.59 4.66
N ILE A 161 -1.20 12.72 5.17
CA ILE A 161 -0.95 11.30 5.35
C ILE A 161 -2.20 10.57 4.84
N ASP A 162 -2.01 9.63 3.92
CA ASP A 162 -3.03 8.64 3.60
C ASP A 162 -2.58 7.28 4.18
N ARG A 163 -3.51 6.56 4.80
CA ARG A 163 -3.34 5.19 5.27
C ARG A 163 -4.22 4.27 4.44
N PHE A 164 -3.65 3.17 3.99
CA PHE A 164 -4.34 2.12 3.27
C PHE A 164 -4.25 0.79 4.01
N GLU A 165 -5.28 -0.03 3.86
CA GLU A 165 -5.21 -1.46 4.17
C GLU A 165 -5.33 -2.25 2.87
N VAL A 166 -4.44 -3.22 2.68
CA VAL A 166 -4.40 -4.12 1.53
C VAL A 166 -4.60 -5.54 2.02
N THR A 167 -5.65 -6.20 1.56
CA THR A 167 -5.99 -7.59 1.90
C THR A 167 -6.03 -8.41 0.62
N GLY A 168 -5.31 -9.53 0.59
CA GLY A 168 -5.32 -10.42 -0.58
C GLY A 168 -4.83 -9.76 -1.89
N GLY A 169 -4.07 -8.67 -1.80
CA GLY A 169 -3.60 -7.92 -2.98
C GLY A 169 -4.59 -6.88 -3.51
N LEU A 170 -5.63 -6.54 -2.75
CA LEU A 170 -6.61 -5.51 -3.08
C LEU A 170 -6.73 -4.48 -1.95
N ILE A 171 -7.01 -3.23 -2.29
CA ILE A 171 -7.19 -2.14 -1.33
C ILE A 171 -8.59 -2.25 -0.70
N THR A 172 -8.65 -2.45 0.61
CA THR A 172 -9.90 -2.61 1.36
C THR A 172 -10.24 -1.41 2.24
N ARG A 173 -9.27 -0.51 2.49
CA ARG A 173 -9.52 0.70 3.26
C ARG A 173 -8.61 1.84 2.83
N GLN A 174 -9.13 3.06 2.87
CA GLN A 174 -8.35 4.31 2.74
C GLN A 174 -8.79 5.34 3.79
N ASP A 175 -7.91 5.75 4.67
CA ASP A 175 -8.15 6.86 5.60
C ASP A 175 -7.21 8.02 5.25
N VAL A 176 -7.74 9.24 5.12
CA VAL A 176 -6.98 10.42 4.70
C VAL A 176 -6.97 11.48 5.80
N TRP A 177 -5.78 11.98 6.14
CA TRP A 177 -5.55 13.14 6.99
C TRP A 177 -4.74 14.18 6.24
N ASN A 178 -5.16 15.44 6.31
CA ASN A 178 -4.41 16.57 5.76
C ASN A 178 -4.82 17.89 6.41
N ASP A 179 -3.94 18.88 6.26
CA ASP A 179 -4.12 20.23 6.82
C ASP A 179 -4.95 21.16 5.90
N LEU A 180 -5.63 20.64 4.88
CA LEU A 180 -6.32 21.44 3.85
C LEU A 180 -7.44 22.30 4.45
N GLY A 181 -8.08 21.85 5.52
CA GLY A 181 -9.11 22.60 6.24
C GLY A 181 -8.60 23.87 6.92
N GLU A 182 -7.33 23.91 7.31
CA GLU A 182 -6.72 25.04 8.04
C GLU A 182 -6.32 26.20 7.12
N VAL A 183 -6.17 25.92 5.82
CA VAL A 183 -5.71 26.90 4.81
C VAL A 183 -6.82 27.33 3.86
N ARG A 184 -8.02 26.75 3.97
CA ARG A 184 -9.12 27.06 3.08
C ARG A 184 -9.60 28.49 3.31
N PRO A 185 -9.72 29.32 2.26
CA PRO A 185 -10.37 30.64 2.37
C PRO A 185 -11.78 30.48 2.94
N ARG A 186 -12.15 31.36 3.87
CA ARG A 186 -13.48 31.39 4.49
C ARG A 186 -14.52 31.97 3.57
#